data_AF-A0A173S4U7-F1
#
_entry.id   AF-A0A173S4U7-F1
#
_cell.length_a   1.000
_cell.length_b   1.000
_cell.length_c   1.000
_cell.angle_alpha   90.00
_cell.angle_beta   90.00
_cell.angle_gamma   90.00
#
_symmetry.space_group_name_H-M   'P 1'
#
loop_
_entity.id
_entity.type
_entity.pdbx_description
1 polymer ?
#
loop_
_entity_poly.entity_id
_entity_poly.type
_entity_poly.pdbx_seq_one_letter_code
_entity_poly.pdbx_strand_id
1 'polypeptide(L)'
;MKGIHKVVVGTKYLKYEFELRRNLTIIRGDSATGKTTLVDMIRTHMNDGESGPVTLNCDKSCYVVEGNLWKGQLDNIQDSIVFIDEGNEFVRTKDFARAIQQTDNYYVIVTREGLPALPYSVEEVYGIRTSGKYGTLKQSYHSFYRIYPDSTTENIKPEKILTEDSNSG
;
A
#
# COMPACT_ATOMS: atom_id res chain seq x y z
N MET A 1 8.12 -12.53 5.83
CA MET A 1 8.86 -11.79 4.79
C MET A 1 9.74 -10.66 5.34
N LYS A 2 10.89 -10.34 4.70
CA LYS A 2 11.74 -9.17 4.97
C LYS A 2 12.47 -8.78 3.69
N GLY A 3 12.73 -7.49 3.51
CA GLY A 3 13.57 -6.99 2.41
C GLY A 3 12.91 -5.87 1.62
N ILE A 4 13.54 -5.54 0.49
CA ILE A 4 13.00 -4.60 -0.49
C ILE A 4 12.41 -5.43 -1.63
N HIS A 5 11.14 -5.20 -1.94
CA HIS A 5 10.42 -5.93 -2.97
C HIS A 5 9.99 -4.98 -4.07
N LYS A 6 10.45 -5.24 -5.29
CA LYS A 6 10.11 -4.43 -6.45
C LYS A 6 8.83 -4.97 -7.09
N VAL A 7 7.86 -4.10 -7.29
CA VAL A 7 6.60 -4.43 -7.98
C VAL A 7 6.56 -3.67 -9.29
N VAL A 8 6.42 -4.40 -10.39
CA VAL A 8 6.18 -3.83 -11.71
C VAL A 8 4.91 -4.43 -12.27
N VAL A 9 3.87 -3.61 -12.40
CA VAL A 9 2.57 -4.03 -12.94
C VAL A 9 2.16 -3.12 -14.09
N GLY A 10 1.62 -3.69 -15.14
CA GLY A 10 1.16 -2.89 -16.26
C GLY A 10 0.49 -3.66 -17.37
N THR A 11 -0.05 -2.88 -18.29
CA THR A 11 -0.57 -3.28 -19.58
C THR A 11 0.31 -2.69 -20.69
N LYS A 12 -0.07 -2.92 -21.94
CA LYS A 12 0.52 -2.25 -23.10
C LYS A 12 0.57 -0.72 -23.00
N TYR A 13 -0.39 -0.09 -22.30
CA TYR A 13 -0.55 1.37 -22.28
C TYR A 13 -0.22 2.03 -20.96
N LEU A 14 -0.13 1.25 -19.88
CA LEU A 14 -0.07 1.76 -18.52
C LEU A 14 0.92 0.93 -17.71
N LYS A 15 1.83 1.58 -17.00
CA LYS A 15 2.81 0.90 -16.14
C LYS A 15 2.95 1.60 -14.80
N TYR A 16 3.05 0.81 -13.75
CA TYR A 16 3.41 1.21 -12.40
C TYR A 16 4.66 0.44 -11.99
N GLU A 17 5.57 1.13 -11.33
CA GLU A 17 6.81 0.55 -10.85
C GLU A 17 7.21 1.24 -9.54
N PHE A 18 7.39 0.43 -8.49
CA PHE A 18 7.75 0.90 -7.16
C PHE A 18 8.48 -0.19 -6.36
N GLU A 19 9.11 0.24 -5.28
CA GLU A 19 9.75 -0.63 -4.31
C GLU A 19 9.03 -0.50 -2.97
N LEU A 20 8.75 -1.64 -2.34
CA LEU A 20 8.25 -1.73 -0.98
C LEU A 20 9.42 -2.05 -0.06
N ARG A 21 9.69 -1.20 0.93
CA ARG A 21 10.83 -1.39 1.85
C ARG A 21 10.39 -1.74 3.26
N ARG A 22 9.13 -1.49 3.58
CA ARG A 22 8.49 -1.89 4.83
C ARG A 22 7.28 -2.76 4.55
N ASN A 23 6.87 -3.55 5.54
CA ASN A 23 5.71 -4.42 5.44
C ASN A 23 4.38 -3.66 5.43
N LEU A 24 4.36 -2.35 5.63
CA LEU A 24 3.16 -1.52 5.49
C LEU A 24 3.48 -0.26 4.66
N THR A 25 2.81 -0.14 3.52
CA THR A 25 2.96 0.98 2.59
C THR A 25 1.58 1.56 2.31
N ILE A 26 1.45 2.88 2.47
CA ILE A 26 0.23 3.63 2.16
C ILE A 26 0.47 4.46 0.91
N ILE A 27 -0.29 4.19 -0.14
CA ILE A 27 -0.30 5.02 -1.33
C ILE A 27 -1.42 6.05 -1.17
N ARG A 28 -1.02 7.31 -1.00
CA ARG A 28 -1.92 8.47 -0.92
C ARG A 28 -2.00 9.24 -2.24
N GLY A 29 -3.11 9.93 -2.43
CA GLY A 29 -3.25 10.92 -3.50
C GLY A 29 -4.71 11.28 -3.73
N ASP A 30 -4.95 12.29 -4.56
CA ASP A 30 -6.30 12.77 -4.85
C ASP A 30 -7.13 11.79 -5.72
N SER A 31 -8.41 12.10 -5.91
CA SER A 31 -9.27 11.37 -6.85
C SER A 31 -8.63 11.27 -8.23
N ALA A 32 -8.88 10.15 -8.93
CA ALA A 32 -8.46 9.92 -10.32
C ALA A 32 -6.94 9.90 -10.60
N THR A 33 -6.08 9.72 -9.59
CA THR A 33 -4.62 9.58 -9.78
C THR A 33 -4.16 8.17 -10.19
N GLY A 34 -5.07 7.28 -10.61
CA GLY A 34 -4.73 5.91 -11.01
C GLY A 34 -4.45 4.94 -9.85
N LYS A 35 -4.86 5.29 -8.63
CA LYS A 35 -4.73 4.48 -7.40
C LYS A 35 -5.56 3.18 -7.47
N THR A 36 -6.87 3.29 -7.66
CA THR A 36 -7.76 2.13 -7.83
C THR A 36 -7.35 1.29 -9.04
N THR A 37 -6.90 1.93 -10.12
CA THR A 37 -6.38 1.25 -11.32
C THR A 37 -5.18 0.35 -11.02
N LEU A 38 -4.30 0.72 -10.08
CA LEU A 38 -3.22 -0.16 -9.63
C LEU A 38 -3.78 -1.45 -9.03
N VAL A 39 -4.70 -1.34 -8.07
CA VAL A 39 -5.30 -2.50 -7.39
C VAL A 39 -6.10 -3.35 -8.38
N ASP A 40 -6.84 -2.71 -9.29
CA ASP A 40 -7.60 -3.39 -10.33
C ASP A 40 -6.70 -4.24 -11.23
N MET A 41 -5.53 -3.73 -11.63
CA MET A 41 -4.59 -4.52 -12.43
C MET A 41 -4.02 -5.72 -11.67
N ILE A 42 -3.72 -5.57 -10.37
CA ILE A 42 -3.32 -6.73 -9.54
C ILE A 42 -4.45 -7.74 -9.49
N ARG A 43 -5.71 -7.31 -9.31
CA ARG A 43 -6.89 -8.19 -9.31
C ARG A 43 -7.04 -8.92 -10.65
N THR A 44 -6.90 -8.21 -11.76
CA THR A 44 -6.97 -8.79 -13.11
C THR A 44 -5.88 -9.85 -13.30
N HIS A 45 -4.63 -9.56 -12.92
CA HIS A 45 -3.56 -10.54 -13.05
C HIS A 45 -3.77 -11.75 -12.11
N MET A 46 -4.28 -11.55 -10.90
CA MET A 46 -4.62 -12.65 -9.97
C MET A 46 -5.65 -13.62 -10.58
N ASN A 47 -6.60 -13.11 -11.36
CA ASN A 47 -7.66 -13.91 -11.98
C ASN A 47 -7.22 -14.54 -13.32
N ASP A 48 -6.51 -13.79 -14.15
CA ASP A 48 -6.20 -14.18 -15.54
C ASP A 48 -4.82 -14.85 -15.68
N GLY A 49 -3.95 -14.68 -14.68
CA GLY A 49 -2.56 -15.14 -14.68
C GLY A 49 -1.72 -14.54 -15.81
N GLU A 50 -0.63 -15.24 -16.16
CA GLU A 50 0.35 -14.82 -17.17
C GLU A 50 -0.20 -14.68 -18.60
N SER A 51 -1.34 -15.31 -18.88
CA SER A 51 -1.99 -15.23 -20.21
C SER A 51 -2.90 -13.99 -20.35
N GLY A 52 -3.10 -13.24 -19.25
CA GLY A 52 -3.95 -12.07 -19.21
C GLY A 52 -3.34 -10.82 -19.86
N PRO A 53 -4.13 -9.73 -19.98
CA PRO A 53 -3.67 -8.47 -20.56
C PRO A 53 -2.77 -7.65 -19.62
N VAL A 54 -2.63 -8.08 -18.36
CA VAL A 54 -1.82 -7.45 -17.32
C VAL A 54 -0.62 -8.31 -17.02
N THR A 55 0.56 -7.73 -17.17
CA THR A 55 1.83 -8.30 -16.69
C THR A 55 2.11 -7.84 -15.27
N LEU A 56 2.52 -8.77 -14.41
CA LEU A 56 3.01 -8.49 -13.06
C LEU A 56 4.37 -9.15 -12.89
N ASN A 57 5.37 -8.37 -12.52
CA ASN A 57 6.69 -8.86 -12.17
C ASN A 57 7.01 -8.44 -10.74
N CYS A 58 7.15 -9.42 -9.86
CA CYS A 58 7.53 -9.28 -8.48
C CYS A 58 8.20 -10.58 -8.00
N ASP A 59 9.08 -10.48 -7.00
CA ASP A 59 9.71 -11.64 -6.37
C ASP A 59 8.78 -12.38 -5.39
N LYS A 60 7.56 -11.86 -5.19
CA LYS A 60 6.54 -12.41 -4.29
C LYS A 60 5.18 -12.45 -4.96
N SER A 61 4.33 -13.38 -4.49
CA SER A 61 2.93 -13.43 -4.88
C SER A 61 2.20 -12.16 -4.44
N CYS A 62 1.36 -11.63 -5.33
CA CYS A 62 0.54 -10.45 -5.04
C CYS A 62 -0.95 -10.84 -4.99
N TYR A 63 -1.65 -10.40 -3.95
CA TYR A 63 -3.07 -10.66 -3.76
C TYR A 63 -3.85 -9.36 -3.56
N VAL A 64 -5.13 -9.36 -3.92
CA VAL A 64 -6.08 -8.32 -3.52
C VAL A 64 -6.98 -8.89 -2.42
N VAL A 65 -7.09 -8.17 -1.31
CA VAL A 65 -7.99 -8.52 -0.19
C VAL A 65 -9.08 -7.47 -0.10
N GLU A 66 -10.33 -7.91 -0.13
CA GLU A 66 -11.50 -7.03 -0.16
C GLU A 66 -12.77 -7.68 0.39
N GLY A 67 -13.72 -6.83 0.78
CA GLY A 67 -15.02 -7.23 1.28
C GLY A 67 -15.04 -7.75 2.72
N ASN A 68 -16.20 -8.22 3.15
CA ASN A 68 -16.47 -8.55 4.56
C ASN A 68 -15.77 -9.84 5.05
N LEU A 69 -15.30 -10.68 4.12
CA LEU A 69 -14.61 -11.94 4.42
C LEU A 69 -13.08 -11.80 4.43
N TRP A 70 -12.56 -10.57 4.53
CA TRP A 70 -11.13 -10.27 4.49
C TRP A 70 -10.30 -11.08 5.50
N LYS A 71 -10.84 -11.41 6.68
CA LYS A 71 -10.13 -12.21 7.69
C LYS A 71 -9.78 -13.60 7.14
N GLY A 72 -10.77 -14.30 6.60
CA GLY A 72 -10.55 -15.62 6.00
C GLY A 72 -9.70 -15.60 4.74
N GLN A 73 -9.70 -14.49 3.98
CA GLN A 73 -8.76 -14.30 2.88
C GLN A 73 -7.33 -14.21 3.41
N LEU A 74 -7.08 -13.36 4.41
CA LEU A 74 -5.73 -13.17 4.99
C LEU A 74 -5.17 -14.44 5.64
N ASP A 75 -6.00 -15.27 6.27
CA ASP A 75 -5.56 -16.52 6.91
C ASP A 75 -4.85 -17.48 5.92
N ASN A 76 -5.16 -17.36 4.63
CA ASN A 76 -4.61 -18.19 3.57
C ASN A 76 -3.44 -17.53 2.82
N ILE A 77 -3.01 -16.33 3.21
CA ILE A 77 -1.96 -15.56 2.53
C ILE A 77 -0.75 -15.43 3.44
N GLN A 78 0.40 -15.93 2.98
CA GLN A 78 1.68 -15.90 3.71
C GLN A 78 2.81 -15.53 2.75
N ASP A 79 3.88 -14.93 3.28
CA ASP A 79 5.07 -14.49 2.52
C ASP A 79 4.73 -13.78 1.19
N SER A 80 3.73 -12.90 1.21
CA SER A 80 3.14 -12.28 0.01
C SER A 80 2.95 -10.76 0.16
N ILE A 81 2.60 -10.10 -0.95
CA ILE A 81 2.21 -8.68 -0.97
C ILE A 81 0.69 -8.58 -1.14
N VAL A 82 0.02 -7.94 -0.19
CA VAL A 82 -1.43 -7.77 -0.14
C VAL A 82 -1.81 -6.34 -0.49
N PHE A 83 -2.57 -6.17 -1.55
CA PHE A 83 -3.12 -4.89 -2.01
C PHE A 83 -4.55 -4.71 -1.51
N ILE A 84 -4.87 -3.52 -1.01
CA ILE A 84 -6.19 -3.17 -0.48
C ILE A 84 -6.57 -1.78 -0.96
N ASP A 85 -7.74 -1.67 -1.60
CA ASP A 85 -8.29 -0.38 -2.05
C ASP A 85 -9.12 0.30 -0.95
N GLU A 86 -9.26 1.62 -1.06
CA GLU A 86 -9.91 2.49 -0.08
C GLU A 86 -11.37 2.14 0.21
N GLY A 87 -12.06 1.52 -0.75
CA GLY A 87 -13.47 1.11 -0.61
C GLY A 87 -13.71 0.08 0.50
N ASN A 88 -12.65 -0.44 1.12
CA ASN A 88 -12.72 -1.42 2.18
C ASN A 88 -12.71 -0.76 3.57
N GLU A 89 -13.89 -0.55 4.16
CA GLU A 89 -14.04 0.08 5.47
C GLU A 89 -13.24 -0.63 6.58
N PHE A 90 -13.05 -1.94 6.46
CA PHE A 90 -12.30 -2.72 7.46
C PHE A 90 -10.87 -2.21 7.66
N VAL A 91 -10.26 -1.58 6.66
CA VAL A 91 -8.87 -1.07 6.72
C VAL A 91 -8.69 -0.01 7.82
N ARG A 92 -9.79 0.66 8.22
CA ARG A 92 -9.81 1.69 9.27
C ARG A 92 -9.97 1.12 10.68
N THR A 93 -10.20 -0.19 10.80
CA THR A 93 -10.53 -0.82 12.07
C THR A 93 -9.29 -1.23 12.86
N LYS A 94 -9.40 -1.22 14.19
CA LYS A 94 -8.37 -1.79 15.07
C LYS A 94 -8.18 -3.29 14.85
N ASP A 95 -9.24 -3.98 14.41
CA ASP A 95 -9.20 -5.41 14.10
C ASP A 95 -8.26 -5.71 12.94
N PHE A 96 -8.38 -4.95 11.85
CA PHE A 96 -7.45 -5.06 10.72
C PHE A 96 -6.02 -4.73 11.15
N ALA A 97 -5.83 -3.62 11.88
CA ALA A 97 -4.50 -3.23 12.36
C ALA A 97 -3.83 -4.30 13.23
N ARG A 98 -4.59 -5.02 14.07
CA ARG A 98 -4.08 -6.15 14.86
C ARG A 98 -3.80 -7.38 14.00
N ALA A 99 -4.69 -7.69 13.05
CA ALA A 99 -4.54 -8.86 12.20
C ALA A 99 -3.26 -8.79 11.37
N ILE A 100 -2.97 -7.66 10.72
CA ILE A 100 -1.79 -7.54 9.85
C ILE A 100 -0.46 -7.66 10.62
N GLN A 101 -0.43 -7.28 11.90
CA GLN A 101 0.74 -7.42 12.78
C GLN A 101 1.09 -8.88 13.09
N GLN A 102 0.14 -9.80 12.91
CA GLN A 102 0.30 -11.22 13.20
C GLN A 102 0.65 -12.04 11.95
N THR A 103 0.84 -11.38 10.81
CA THR A 103 1.23 -12.02 9.56
C THR A 103 2.67 -11.70 9.19
N ASP A 104 3.18 -12.39 8.19
CA ASP A 104 4.50 -12.15 7.62
C ASP A 104 4.45 -11.45 6.25
N ASN A 105 3.30 -10.89 5.89
CA ASN A 105 3.02 -10.26 4.59
C ASN A 105 3.44 -8.79 4.54
N TYR A 106 3.59 -8.28 3.31
CA TYR A 106 3.66 -6.85 3.02
C TYR A 106 2.26 -6.36 2.63
N TYR A 107 1.91 -5.13 3.02
CA TYR A 107 0.61 -4.54 2.79
C TYR A 107 0.74 -3.23 2.03
N VAL A 108 0.04 -3.12 0.91
CA VAL A 108 -0.09 -1.91 0.12
C VAL A 108 -1.53 -1.43 0.20
N ILE A 109 -1.74 -0.38 1.00
CA ILE A 109 -3.07 0.21 1.19
C ILE A 109 -3.17 1.48 0.38
N VAL A 110 -4.18 1.54 -0.47
CA VAL A 110 -4.44 2.66 -1.36
C VAL A 110 -5.58 3.48 -0.76
N THR A 111 -5.34 4.75 -0.44
CA THR A 111 -6.36 5.61 0.20
C THR A 111 -6.11 7.09 -0.08
N ARG A 112 -7.13 7.94 0.05
CA ARG A 112 -7.02 9.40 0.06
C ARG A 112 -6.70 9.92 1.46
N GLU A 113 -7.15 9.22 2.49
CA GLU A 113 -7.15 9.68 3.87
C GLU A 113 -6.00 9.08 4.69
N GLY A 114 -5.74 9.69 5.85
CA GLY A 114 -4.87 9.07 6.85
C GLY A 114 -5.58 7.90 7.54
N LEU A 115 -4.82 6.89 7.94
CA LEU A 115 -5.32 5.70 8.63
C LEU A 115 -4.79 5.66 10.07
N PRO A 116 -5.38 6.44 11.00
CA PRO A 116 -4.83 6.63 12.35
C PRO A 116 -4.85 5.37 13.22
N ALA A 117 -5.61 4.34 12.83
CA ALA A 117 -5.65 3.06 13.52
C ALA A 117 -4.46 2.15 13.20
N LEU A 118 -3.68 2.48 12.15
CA LEU A 118 -2.51 1.70 11.75
C LEU A 118 -1.29 2.01 12.63
N PRO A 119 -0.38 1.04 12.80
CA PRO A 119 0.78 1.22 13.68
C PRO A 119 1.73 2.31 13.16
N TYR A 120 1.98 3.32 14.00
CA TYR A 120 2.79 4.51 13.73
C TYR A 120 4.25 4.25 13.28
N SER A 121 4.83 3.08 13.53
CA SER A 121 6.27 2.83 13.35
C SER A 121 6.66 2.20 12.00
N VAL A 122 5.70 1.93 11.10
CA VAL A 122 5.93 0.98 9.99
C VAL A 122 5.54 1.52 8.60
N GLU A 123 5.00 2.73 8.50
CA GLU A 123 4.39 3.23 7.26
C GLU A 123 5.38 3.89 6.28
N GLU A 124 5.32 3.50 5.01
CA GLU A 124 5.83 4.31 3.89
C GLU A 124 4.67 4.98 3.18
N VAL A 125 4.65 6.32 3.12
CA VAL A 125 3.56 7.04 2.44
C VAL A 125 4.04 7.57 1.10
N TYR A 126 3.41 7.15 -0.01
CA TYR A 126 3.77 7.55 -1.36
C TYR A 126 2.64 8.30 -2.08
N GLY A 127 3.00 9.27 -2.93
CA GLY A 127 2.13 9.87 -3.94
C GLY A 127 2.42 9.33 -5.34
N ILE A 128 1.42 9.39 -6.25
CA ILE A 128 1.57 8.96 -7.65
C ILE A 128 1.85 10.17 -8.55
N ARG A 129 2.86 10.07 -9.41
CA ARG A 129 3.11 11.01 -10.53
C ARG A 129 3.06 10.28 -11.86
N THR A 130 2.37 10.86 -12.83
CA THR A 130 2.30 10.35 -14.21
C THR A 130 3.33 11.08 -15.07
N SER A 131 4.11 10.32 -15.84
CA SER A 131 5.08 10.86 -16.80
C SER A 131 4.74 10.38 -18.22
N GLY A 132 4.75 11.33 -19.16
CA GLY A 132 4.50 11.11 -20.58
C GLY A 132 3.03 11.24 -20.99
N LYS A 133 2.68 12.33 -21.69
CA LYS A 133 1.64 12.34 -22.73
C LYS A 133 1.60 13.68 -23.47
N TYR A 134 2.18 13.72 -24.67
CA TYR A 134 1.68 14.46 -25.84
C TYR A 134 2.26 13.81 -27.12
N GLY A 135 1.39 13.45 -28.08
CA GLY A 135 1.75 13.26 -29.49
C GLY A 135 1.73 11.86 -30.11
N THR A 136 1.81 10.75 -29.36
CA THR A 136 1.75 9.37 -29.91
C THR A 136 1.23 8.39 -28.84
N LEU A 137 0.81 7.17 -29.24
CA LEU A 137 0.44 6.04 -28.37
C LEU A 137 1.62 5.57 -27.50
N LYS A 138 2.12 6.43 -26.61
CA LYS A 138 3.19 6.12 -25.66
C LYS A 138 2.58 5.63 -24.35
N GLN A 139 3.24 4.63 -23.77
CA GLN A 139 2.91 4.06 -22.48
C GLN A 139 2.96 5.15 -21.39
N SER A 140 1.91 5.24 -20.57
CA SER A 140 1.84 6.14 -19.43
C SER A 140 2.54 5.50 -18.23
N TYR A 141 3.60 6.14 -17.74
CA TYR A 141 4.42 5.59 -16.65
C TYR A 141 4.12 6.32 -15.34
N HIS A 142 3.73 5.55 -14.33
CA HIS A 142 3.45 6.04 -12.99
C HIS A 142 4.60 5.69 -12.05
N SER A 143 5.16 6.73 -11.42
CA SER A 143 6.20 6.62 -10.41
C SER A 143 5.68 7.08 -9.06
N PHE A 144 6.17 6.46 -8.00
CA PHE A 144 5.82 6.79 -6.62
C PHE A 144 6.88 7.69 -6.00
N TYR A 145 6.45 8.72 -5.28
CA TYR A 145 7.36 9.60 -4.52
C TYR A 145 6.94 9.62 -3.06
N ARG A 146 7.92 9.59 -2.15
CA ARG A 146 7.66 9.53 -0.72
C ARG A 146 7.15 10.88 -0.20
N ILE A 147 6.06 10.88 0.57
CA ILE A 147 5.42 12.08 1.14
C ILE A 147 6.04 12.42 2.50
N TYR A 148 6.34 11.42 3.33
CA TYR A 148 7.00 11.62 4.62
C TYR A 148 8.38 10.96 4.61
N PRO A 149 9.47 11.69 4.96
CA PRO A 149 10.79 11.08 5.12
C PRO A 149 10.76 9.99 6.20
N ASP A 150 11.79 9.13 6.25
CA ASP A 150 11.93 8.18 7.36
C ASP A 150 11.73 8.94 8.67
N SER A 151 10.85 8.44 9.53
CA SER A 151 10.88 8.83 10.93
C SER A 151 12.29 8.52 11.38
N THR A 152 13.11 9.55 11.50
CA THR A 152 14.41 9.41 12.09
C THR A 152 14.13 8.86 13.47
N THR A 153 14.59 7.63 13.73
CA THR A 153 14.87 7.18 15.09
C THR A 153 16.06 7.97 15.61
N GLU A 154 16.03 9.30 15.48
CA GLU A 154 16.85 10.13 16.31
C GLU A 154 16.43 9.83 17.74
N ASN A 155 17.40 9.60 18.61
CA ASN A 155 17.18 9.60 20.05
C ASN A 155 16.74 11.02 20.43
N ILE A 156 15.46 11.32 20.18
CA ILE A 156 14.82 12.52 20.69
C ILE A 156 14.85 12.34 22.20
N LYS A 157 15.73 13.09 22.88
CA LYS A 157 15.60 13.35 24.31
C LYS A 157 14.61 14.50 24.44
N PRO A 158 13.32 14.25 24.71
CA PRO A 158 12.38 15.35 24.92
C PRO A 158 12.84 16.12 26.15
N GLU A 159 13.08 17.43 26.01
CA GLU A 159 13.39 18.30 27.14
C GLU A 159 12.17 18.53 28.05
N LYS A 160 10.96 18.45 27.49
CA LYS A 160 9.70 18.54 28.21
C LYS A 160 8.69 17.54 27.67
N ILE A 161 8.08 16.81 28.59
CA ILE A 161 6.92 15.96 28.33
C ILE A 161 5.72 16.70 28.91
N LEU A 162 4.76 17.06 28.07
CA LEU A 162 3.46 17.56 28.53
C LEU A 162 2.56 16.34 28.74
N THR A 163 2.24 16.05 29.99
CA THR A 163 1.19 15.09 30.35
C THR A 163 -0.04 15.85 30.81
N GLU A 164 -1.19 15.52 30.25
CA GLU A 164 -2.47 15.98 30.79
C GLU A 164 -2.73 15.24 32.10
N ASP A 165 -2.85 15.99 33.21
CA ASP A 165 -3.23 15.45 34.51
C ASP A 165 -4.70 15.01 34.46
N SER A 166 -4.94 13.72 34.68
CA SER A 166 -6.27 13.13 34.79
C SER A 166 -6.89 13.35 36.17
N ASN A 167 -6.87 14.59 36.67
CA ASN A 167 -7.52 14.94 37.94
C ASN A 167 -7.96 16.41 38.06
N SER A 168 -8.40 17.02 36.96
CA SER A 168 -9.12 18.29 37.01
C SER A 168 -10.63 18.07 37.06
N GLY A 169 -11.16 17.96 38.29
CA GLY A 169 -12.51 18.36 38.73
C GLY A 169 -13.73 17.89 37.95
#